data_AF-A0A7X8XPH9-F1
#
_entry.id   AF-A0A7X8XPH9-F1
#
_cell.length_a   1.000
_cell.length_b   1.000
_cell.length_c   1.000
_cell.angle_alpha   90.00
_cell.angle_beta   90.00
_cell.angle_gamma   90.00
#
_symmetry.space_group_name_H-M   'P 1'
#
loop_
_entity.id
_entity.type
_entity.pdbx_description
1 polymer ?
#
loop_
_entity_poly.entity_id
_entity_poly.type
_entity_poly.pdbx_seq_one_letter_code
_entity_poly.pdbx_strand_id
1 'polypeptide(L)'
;MQAGRRRHPEDLARAWSLAGRALKSAAPPAEVEFLKRGFQIRLQSLSIPGTLVRARVLPHRGLVFLDPEGMADLAERLARRGLPGPTRERILAHELFHILEPACPEPLAELAAHLFAGAFLHLRDFPGAIDLPDTVWEARPAETR
;
A
#
# COMPACT_ATOMS: atom_id res chain seq x y z
N MET A 1 6.61 -20.51 12.66
CA MET A 1 5.27 -19.95 12.93
C MET A 1 5.45 -18.77 13.88
N GLN A 2 5.51 -17.53 13.39
CA GLN A 2 5.52 -16.37 14.30
C GLN A 2 4.11 -16.19 14.86
N ALA A 3 3.98 -16.26 16.18
CA ALA A 3 2.75 -15.94 16.89
C ALA A 3 2.32 -14.51 16.50
N GLY A 4 1.14 -14.39 15.90
CA GLY A 4 0.58 -13.10 15.51
C GLY A 4 0.46 -12.20 16.74
N ARG A 5 1.37 -11.24 16.86
CA ARG A 5 1.28 -10.18 17.87
C ARG A 5 -0.04 -9.47 17.62
N ARG A 6 -0.98 -9.53 18.57
CA ARG A 6 -2.23 -8.75 18.51
C ARG A 6 -1.82 -7.29 18.31
N ARG A 7 -2.19 -6.70 17.16
CA ARG A 7 -1.96 -5.28 16.88
C ARG A 7 -2.84 -4.47 17.83
N HIS A 8 -2.22 -3.59 18.62
CA HIS A 8 -2.95 -2.78 19.60
C HIS A 8 -3.60 -1.57 18.91
N PRO A 9 -4.70 -1.00 19.45
CA PRO A 9 -5.32 0.22 18.90
C PRO A 9 -4.33 1.38 18.71
N GLU A 10 -3.31 1.46 19.56
CA GLU A 10 -2.21 2.44 19.46
C GLU A 10 -1.37 2.27 18.18
N ASP A 11 -1.18 1.04 17.70
CA ASP A 11 -0.45 0.77 16.45
C ASP A 11 -1.16 1.39 15.26
N LEU A 12 -2.51 1.36 15.26
CA LEU A 12 -3.29 1.95 14.19
C LEU A 12 -3.23 3.48 14.21
N ALA A 13 -3.33 4.11 15.39
CA ALA A 13 -3.17 5.56 15.53
C ALA A 13 -1.76 6.03 15.09
N ARG A 14 -0.73 5.25 15.42
CA ARG A 14 0.65 5.50 14.98
C ARG A 14 0.79 5.33 13.46
N ALA A 15 0.24 4.27 12.89
CA ALA A 15 0.24 4.05 11.45
C ALA A 15 -0.50 5.15 10.68
N TRP A 16 -1.64 5.63 11.21
CA TRP A 16 -2.34 6.80 10.66
C TRP A 16 -1.51 8.08 10.74
N SER A 17 -0.78 8.28 11.84
CA SER A 17 0.10 9.44 11.99
C SER A 17 1.22 9.43 10.94
N LEU A 18 1.80 8.26 10.66
CA LEU A 18 2.79 8.05 9.61
C LEU A 18 2.20 8.30 8.21
N ALA A 19 1.07 7.66 7.89
CA ALA A 19 0.37 7.86 6.62
C ALA A 19 -0.01 9.34 6.40
N GLY A 20 -0.49 10.01 7.44
CA GLY A 20 -0.87 11.43 7.41
C GLY A 20 0.29 12.38 7.15
N ARG A 21 1.53 12.02 7.54
CA ARG A 21 2.71 12.80 7.13
C ARG A 21 3.01 12.61 5.65
N ALA A 22 3.05 11.37 5.18
CA ALA A 22 3.29 11.06 3.78
C ALA A 22 2.26 11.74 2.84
N LEU A 23 0.98 11.79 3.25
CA LEU A 23 -0.10 12.45 2.49
C LEU A 23 0.14 13.95 2.27
N LYS A 24 0.89 14.63 3.14
CA LYS A 24 1.23 16.06 2.96
C LYS A 24 2.29 16.29 1.89
N SER A 25 3.00 15.23 1.48
CA SER A 25 4.17 15.29 0.61
C SER A 25 3.92 14.66 -0.77
N ALA A 26 2.70 14.25 -1.07
CA ALA A 26 2.33 13.64 -2.34
C ALA A 26 0.92 14.04 -2.77
N ALA A 27 0.69 14.04 -4.08
CA ALA A 27 -0.63 14.22 -4.67
C ALA A 27 -0.86 13.16 -5.75
N PRO A 28 -2.10 12.69 -5.96
CA PRO A 28 -2.40 11.74 -7.02
C PRO A 28 -2.09 12.32 -8.41
N PRO A 29 -1.70 11.48 -9.39
CA PRO A 29 -1.50 10.03 -9.28
C PRO A 29 -0.10 9.66 -8.74
N ALA A 30 -0.01 8.52 -8.04
CA ALA A 30 1.22 7.93 -7.51
C ALA A 30 2.26 7.68 -8.59
N GLU A 31 1.83 7.24 -9.78
CA GLU A 31 2.71 7.10 -10.94
C GLU A 31 3.48 8.41 -11.24
N VAL A 32 2.78 9.55 -11.24
CA VAL A 32 3.41 10.86 -11.47
C VAL A 32 4.37 11.23 -10.33
N GLU A 33 4.04 10.90 -9.08
CA GLU A 33 4.93 11.15 -7.95
C GLU A 33 6.23 10.32 -8.01
N PHE A 34 6.16 9.08 -8.50
CA PHE A 34 7.36 8.28 -8.79
C PHE A 34 8.21 8.91 -9.90
N LEU A 35 7.58 9.29 -11.02
CA LEU A 35 8.28 9.90 -12.16
C LEU A 35 8.99 11.21 -11.75
N LYS A 36 8.33 12.08 -10.97
CA LYS A 36 8.92 13.32 -10.43
C LYS A 36 10.15 13.06 -9.57
N ARG A 37 10.19 11.91 -8.88
CA ARG A 37 11.32 11.48 -8.04
C ARG A 37 12.39 10.73 -8.82
N GLY A 38 12.28 10.68 -10.15
CA GLY A 38 13.26 10.06 -11.03
C GLY A 38 13.14 8.54 -11.13
N PHE A 39 12.02 7.96 -10.69
CA PHE A 39 11.79 6.53 -10.85
C PHE A 39 11.29 6.21 -12.25
N GLN A 40 11.69 5.05 -12.76
CA GLN A 40 11.09 4.41 -13.93
C GLN A 40 10.22 3.25 -13.46
N ILE A 41 9.01 3.14 -14.00
CA ILE A 41 8.07 2.05 -13.71
C ILE A 41 8.08 1.08 -14.88
N ARG A 42 8.30 -0.20 -14.61
CA ARG A 42 8.41 -1.25 -15.63
C ARG A 42 7.55 -2.46 -15.27
N LEU A 43 7.01 -3.12 -16.27
CA LEU A 43 6.39 -4.44 -16.10
C LEU A 43 7.48 -5.51 -16.15
N GLN A 44 7.48 -6.42 -15.18
CA GLN A 44 8.42 -7.54 -15.13
C GLN A 44 7.79 -8.69 -14.35
N SER A 45 7.96 -9.92 -14.83
CA SER A 45 7.63 -11.11 -14.04
C SER A 45 8.58 -11.25 -12.85
N LEU A 46 8.03 -11.19 -11.65
CA LEU A 46 8.66 -11.27 -10.34
C LEU A 46 8.14 -12.45 -9.52
N SER A 47 6.89 -12.86 -9.75
CA SER A 47 6.25 -13.96 -9.04
C SER A 47 7.00 -15.29 -9.28
N ILE A 48 7.04 -16.12 -8.24
CA ILE A 48 7.67 -17.46 -8.27
C ILE A 48 6.66 -18.51 -7.79
N PRO A 49 6.87 -19.81 -8.08
CA PRO A 49 5.94 -20.85 -7.63
C PRO A 49 5.66 -20.77 -6.13
N GLY A 50 4.38 -20.59 -5.77
CA GLY A 50 3.91 -20.47 -4.38
C GLY A 50 4.05 -19.08 -3.76
N THR A 51 4.48 -18.04 -4.49
CA THR A 51 4.54 -16.67 -3.99
C THR A 51 4.26 -15.66 -5.10
N LEU A 52 3.13 -14.96 -4.96
CA LEU A 52 2.76 -13.84 -5.83
C LEU A 52 3.40 -12.55 -5.29
N VAL A 53 4.12 -11.86 -6.16
CA VAL A 53 4.68 -10.54 -5.92
C VAL A 53 3.84 -9.55 -6.72
N ARG A 54 3.50 -8.39 -6.16
CA ARG A 54 2.77 -7.34 -6.90
C ARG A 54 3.69 -6.27 -7.45
N ALA A 55 4.67 -5.89 -6.64
CA ALA A 55 5.67 -4.93 -7.00
C ALA A 55 7.00 -5.22 -6.31
N ARG A 56 8.05 -4.62 -6.86
CA ARG A 56 9.36 -4.52 -6.22
C ARG A 56 9.94 -3.15 -6.49
N VAL A 57 10.28 -2.43 -5.42
CA VAL A 57 10.93 -1.12 -5.51
C VAL A 57 12.43 -1.28 -5.29
N LEU A 58 13.22 -0.63 -6.14
CA LEU A 58 14.67 -0.52 -6.03
C LEU A 58 15.05 0.97 -5.93
N PRO A 59 15.01 1.58 -4.73
CA PRO A 59 15.20 3.01 -4.56
C PRO A 59 16.52 3.53 -5.12
N HIS A 60 17.63 2.84 -4.83
CA HIS A 60 18.96 3.25 -5.30
C HIS A 60 19.14 3.20 -6.83
N ARG A 61 18.24 2.51 -7.54
CA ARG A 61 18.26 2.43 -9.00
C ARG A 61 17.17 3.28 -9.66
N GLY A 62 16.32 3.93 -8.87
CA GLY A 62 15.14 4.63 -9.38
C GLY A 62 14.24 3.70 -10.19
N LEU A 63 13.98 2.47 -9.72
CA LEU A 63 13.15 1.50 -10.44
C LEU A 63 12.01 0.99 -9.59
N VAL A 64 10.82 0.89 -10.20
CA VAL A 64 9.67 0.16 -9.69
C VAL A 64 9.31 -0.91 -10.73
N PHE A 65 9.33 -2.16 -10.32
CA PHE A 65 8.82 -3.26 -11.12
C PHE A 65 7.42 -3.62 -10.65
N LEU A 66 6.49 -3.76 -11.58
CA LEU A 66 5.15 -4.28 -11.34
C LEU A 66 5.02 -5.64 -12.01
N ASP A 67 4.51 -6.61 -11.26
CA ASP A 67 4.30 -7.97 -11.75
C ASP A 67 2.92 -8.08 -12.41
N PRO A 68 2.82 -8.43 -13.70
CA PRO A 68 1.53 -8.55 -14.37
C PRO A 68 0.59 -9.58 -13.73
N GLU A 69 1.12 -10.71 -13.25
CA GLU A 69 0.33 -11.78 -12.63
C GLU A 69 -0.21 -11.37 -11.26
N GLY A 70 0.64 -10.80 -10.40
CA GLY A 70 0.25 -10.26 -9.10
C GLY A 70 -0.72 -9.09 -9.20
N MET A 71 -0.59 -8.25 -10.23
CA MET A 71 -1.59 -7.22 -10.55
C MET A 71 -2.93 -7.84 -10.95
N ALA A 72 -2.93 -8.88 -11.78
CA ALA A 72 -4.16 -9.55 -12.20
C ALA A 72 -4.85 -10.26 -11.02
N ASP A 73 -4.10 -10.97 -10.17
CA ASP A 73 -4.62 -11.60 -8.95
C ASP A 73 -5.25 -10.56 -8.01
N LEU A 74 -4.57 -9.42 -7.76
CA LEU A 74 -5.15 -8.36 -6.93
C LEU A 74 -6.42 -7.77 -7.57
N ALA A 75 -6.42 -7.55 -8.88
CA ALA A 75 -7.60 -7.04 -9.60
C ALA A 75 -8.79 -7.99 -9.45
N GLU A 76 -8.57 -9.30 -9.57
CA GLU A 76 -9.61 -10.31 -9.40
C GLU A 76 -10.14 -10.34 -7.96
N ARG A 77 -9.25 -10.33 -6.97
CA ARG A 77 -9.64 -10.31 -5.54
C ARG A 77 -10.45 -9.07 -5.18
N LEU A 78 -10.07 -7.92 -5.73
CA LEU A 78 -10.80 -6.67 -5.59
C LEU A 78 -12.19 -6.76 -6.22
N ALA A 79 -12.28 -7.27 -7.45
CA ALA A 79 -13.55 -7.44 -8.16
C ALA A 79 -14.51 -8.36 -7.40
N ARG A 80 -14.03 -9.50 -6.87
CA ARG A 80 -14.84 -10.43 -6.06
C ARG A 80 -15.41 -9.79 -4.79
N ARG A 81 -14.78 -8.73 -4.28
CA ARG A 81 -15.25 -7.95 -3.12
C ARG A 81 -16.09 -6.73 -3.51
N GLY A 82 -16.39 -6.53 -4.80
CA GLY A 82 -17.12 -5.36 -5.28
C GLY A 82 -16.32 -4.06 -5.25
N LEU A 83 -14.99 -4.15 -5.25
CA LEU A 83 -14.07 -3.00 -5.12
C LEU A 83 -13.24 -2.76 -6.40
N PRO A 84 -13.85 -2.68 -7.60
CA PRO A 84 -13.09 -2.50 -8.84
C PRO A 84 -12.34 -1.17 -8.82
N GLY A 85 -11.26 -1.07 -9.58
CA GLY A 85 -10.49 0.15 -9.71
C GLY A 85 -9.11 -0.10 -10.31
N PRO A 86 -8.31 0.97 -10.50
CA PRO A 86 -7.00 0.85 -11.12
C PRO A 86 -6.01 0.14 -10.18
N THR A 87 -5.85 -1.18 -10.35
CA THR A 87 -4.97 -2.01 -9.51
C THR A 87 -3.52 -1.52 -9.52
N ARG A 88 -3.02 -1.13 -10.69
CA ARG A 88 -1.70 -0.50 -10.85
C ARG A 88 -1.52 0.66 -9.87
N GLU A 89 -2.51 1.55 -9.83
CA GLU A 89 -2.42 2.76 -9.03
C GLU A 89 -2.49 2.49 -7.53
N ARG A 90 -3.27 1.49 -7.11
CA ARG A 90 -3.30 1.04 -5.71
C ARG A 90 -1.97 0.48 -5.25
N ILE A 91 -1.32 -0.34 -6.09
CA ILE A 91 0.00 -0.88 -5.82
C ILE A 91 1.02 0.26 -5.76
N LEU A 92 1.03 1.15 -6.75
CA LEU A 92 1.94 2.29 -6.75
C LEU A 92 1.72 3.21 -5.55
N ALA A 93 0.49 3.50 -5.15
CA ALA A 93 0.23 4.31 -3.96
C ALA A 93 0.75 3.62 -2.68
N HIS A 94 0.61 2.31 -2.56
CA HIS A 94 1.20 1.55 -1.45
C HIS A 94 2.72 1.69 -1.44
N GLU A 95 3.38 1.41 -2.57
CA GLU A 95 4.84 1.49 -2.68
C GLU A 95 5.38 2.92 -2.51
N LEU A 96 4.60 3.93 -2.91
CA LEU A 96 4.96 5.33 -2.75
C LEU A 96 5.12 5.70 -1.26
N PHE A 97 4.31 5.13 -0.37
CA PHE A 97 4.47 5.35 1.06
C PHE A 97 5.88 4.96 1.54
N HIS A 98 6.36 3.79 1.12
CA HIS A 98 7.70 3.28 1.51
C HIS A 98 8.83 4.17 1.00
N ILE A 99 8.61 4.89 -0.11
CA ILE A 99 9.55 5.91 -0.61
C ILE A 99 9.48 7.21 0.19
N LEU A 100 8.30 7.62 0.64
CA LEU A 100 8.10 8.86 1.39
C LEU A 100 8.52 8.75 2.85
N GLU A 101 8.33 7.59 3.47
CA GLU A 101 8.62 7.34 4.88
C GLU A 101 9.57 6.12 5.05
N PRO A 102 10.80 6.16 4.52
CA PRO A 102 11.73 5.02 4.53
C PRO A 102 12.21 4.62 5.94
N ALA A 103 12.04 5.50 6.92
CA ALA A 103 12.36 5.25 8.33
C ALA A 103 11.16 4.72 9.13
N CYS A 104 10.03 4.42 8.48
CA CYS A 104 8.87 3.85 9.15
C CYS A 104 9.25 2.48 9.77
N PRO A 105 9.05 2.29 11.08
CA PRO A 105 9.46 1.05 11.74
C PRO A 105 8.53 -0.11 11.36
N GLU A 106 9.12 -1.28 11.13
CA GLU A 106 8.38 -2.54 11.22
C GLU A 106 7.89 -2.76 12.66
N PRO A 107 6.63 -3.19 12.89
CA PRO A 107 5.68 -3.80 11.94
C PRO A 107 4.63 -2.81 11.35
N LEU A 108 4.82 -1.50 11.52
CA LEU A 108 3.81 -0.50 11.14
C LEU A 108 3.83 -0.14 9.66
N ALA A 109 4.93 -0.39 8.96
CA ALA A 109 5.15 0.07 7.59
C ALA A 109 4.06 -0.42 6.64
N GLU A 110 3.76 -1.72 6.62
CA GLU A 110 2.72 -2.29 5.76
C GLU A 110 1.32 -1.75 6.08
N LEU A 111 0.99 -1.62 7.37
CA LEU A 111 -0.30 -1.05 7.79
C LEU A 111 -0.42 0.41 7.34
N ALA A 112 0.62 1.22 7.57
CA ALA A 112 0.65 2.63 7.20
C ALA A 112 0.63 2.82 5.67
N ALA A 113 1.30 1.96 4.90
CA ALA A 113 1.29 1.97 3.44
C ALA A 113 -0.13 1.74 2.89
N HIS A 114 -0.87 0.78 3.44
CA HIS A 114 -2.27 0.57 3.06
C HIS A 114 -3.18 1.73 3.50
N LEU A 115 -2.97 2.32 4.68
CA LEU A 115 -3.77 3.49 5.13
C LEU A 115 -3.52 4.69 4.21
N PHE A 116 -2.25 4.93 3.90
CA PHE A 116 -1.83 5.94 2.94
C PHE A 116 -2.48 5.71 1.59
N ALA A 117 -2.36 4.52 1.00
CA ALA A 117 -2.93 4.22 -0.31
C ALA A 117 -4.45 4.40 -0.35
N GLY A 118 -5.15 4.03 0.73
CA GLY A 118 -6.59 4.20 0.86
C GLY A 118 -6.99 5.68 0.87
N ALA A 119 -6.35 6.48 1.72
CA ALA A 119 -6.61 7.91 1.82
C ALA A 119 -6.17 8.67 0.56
N PHE A 120 -4.99 8.37 0.03
CA PHE A 120 -4.39 8.99 -1.15
C PHE A 120 -5.26 8.82 -2.39
N LEU A 121 -5.90 7.66 -2.55
CA LEU A 121 -6.78 7.35 -3.68
C LEU A 121 -8.27 7.58 -3.37
N HIS A 122 -8.59 8.18 -2.22
CA HIS A 122 -9.96 8.40 -1.74
C HIS A 122 -10.84 7.13 -1.79
N LEU A 123 -10.25 5.97 -1.49
CA LEU A 123 -10.97 4.72 -1.45
C LEU A 123 -11.92 4.72 -0.25
N ARG A 124 -13.17 4.34 -0.50
CA ARG A 124 -14.15 4.14 0.58
C ARG A 124 -13.76 2.98 1.49
N ASP A 125 -13.01 2.03 0.94
CA ASP A 125 -12.56 0.81 1.58
C ASP A 125 -11.04 0.82 1.73
N PHE A 126 -10.55 0.23 2.80
CA PHE A 126 -9.11 0.14 3.05
C PHE A 126 -8.48 -0.87 2.08
N PRO A 127 -7.44 -0.50 1.33
CA PRO A 127 -6.85 -1.37 0.33
C PRO A 127 -6.15 -2.60 0.94
N GLY A 128 -5.71 -2.54 2.19
CA GLY A 128 -5.16 -3.71 2.89
C GLY A 128 -6.22 -4.72 3.35
N ALA A 129 -7.51 -4.56 3.00
CA ALA A 129 -8.57 -5.55 3.25
C ALA A 129 -8.25 -6.94 2.71
N ILE A 130 -7.45 -6.96 1.65
CA ILE A 130 -7.05 -8.17 0.95
C ILE A 130 -5.82 -8.80 1.58
N ASP A 131 -5.02 -8.03 2.30
CA ASP A 131 -3.66 -8.40 2.72
C ASP A 131 -3.47 -8.46 4.23
N LEU A 132 -4.34 -7.79 5.00
CA LEU A 132 -4.32 -7.78 6.46
C LEU A 132 -5.44 -8.66 7.02
N PRO A 133 -5.19 -9.40 8.12
CA PRO A 133 -6.21 -10.23 8.76
C PRO A 133 -7.39 -9.38 9.28
N ASP A 134 -8.57 -10.00 9.36
CA ASP A 134 -9.87 -9.38 9.72
C ASP A 134 -9.92 -8.67 11.09
N THR A 135 -8.86 -8.72 11.88
CA THR A 135 -8.81 -8.13 13.23
C THR A 135 -8.37 -6.66 13.26
N VAL A 136 -8.13 -6.02 12.12
CA VAL A 136 -7.56 -4.65 12.04
C VAL A 136 -8.65 -3.55 11.89
N TRP A 137 -9.93 -3.94 11.82
CA TRP A 137 -10.98 -3.13 11.19
C TRP A 137 -11.78 -2.17 12.06
N GLU A 138 -11.61 -2.17 13.39
CA GLU A 138 -12.55 -1.48 14.29
C GLU A 138 -12.24 0.01 14.57
N ALA A 139 -11.11 0.55 14.13
CA ALA A 139 -10.70 1.90 14.54
C ALA A 139 -10.46 2.85 13.35
N ARG A 140 -11.54 3.23 12.68
CA ARG A 140 -11.54 4.49 11.91
C ARG A 140 -11.57 5.64 12.95
N PRO A 141 -10.60 6.57 12.98
CA PRO A 141 -10.78 7.78 13.78
C PRO A 141 -12.02 8.49 13.26
N ALA A 142 -12.95 8.82 14.16
CA ALA A 142 -14.15 9.56 13.82
C ALA A 142 -13.74 10.83 13.04
N GLU A 143 -14.32 11.04 11.87
CA GLU A 143 -14.22 12.30 11.15
C GLU A 143 -14.70 13.41 12.09
N THR A 144 -13.77 14.22 12.58
CA THR A 144 -14.12 15.49 13.24
C THR A 144 -14.84 16.34 12.20
N ARG A 145 -16.16 16.45 12.39
CA ARG A 145 -17.05 17.39 11.71
C ARG A 145 -16.65 18.83 11.96
#